data_AF-K5Y2J5-F1
#
_entry.id   AF-K5Y2J5-F1
#
_cell.length_a   1.000
_cell.length_b   1.000
_cell.length_c   1.000
_cell.angle_alpha   90.00
_cell.angle_beta   90.00
_cell.angle_gamma   90.00
#
_symmetry.space_group_name_H-M   'P 1'
#
loop_
_entity.id
_entity.type
_entity.pdbx_description
1 polymer ?
#
loop_
_entity_poly.entity_id
_entity_poly.type
_entity_poly.pdbx_seq_one_letter_code
_entity_poly.pdbx_strand_id
1 'polypeptide(L)'
;MASQQPVVCTSLHLPPDLRPFLRIHEISLTVFLPNLDRLRLSLKAGQDINPEATKIFTETRKGLTFELYGVFRVLYIAQTVALQYFRVLEALSEGKSTQDPLYNVYADAFWGKRISEWAQEAMTTFRRELESAVSRVAATLNTTNSRTSLTSPENIESVLEILSAIDECHVSLQQCHRQFARLEIQTKDKKSVDSNPPSEEETQVMFDKWKTYFDNIKGVYMHGNKIADEILMPSRDNHQDASKVHKSRTKVPLWRTFFQRQDKRDLFHSTDILRAPSDPEAISVPSPNGSHELQANMMTPASNLADGPITSGITDGTEYPDAIPSNGPSPKIPLRKRLLLFLMPTFIV
;
A
#
# COMPACT_ATOMS: atom_id res chain seq x y z
N MET A 1 -26.77 30.13 24.11
CA MET A 1 -25.39 29.87 23.63
C MET A 1 -25.52 28.93 22.46
N ALA A 2 -25.13 29.34 21.24
CA ALA A 2 -25.19 28.46 20.09
C ALA A 2 -24.07 27.43 20.19
N SER A 3 -24.37 26.14 19.99
CA SER A 3 -23.34 25.12 19.82
C SER A 3 -22.58 25.43 18.53
N GLN A 4 -21.28 25.71 18.64
CA GLN A 4 -20.40 25.68 17.47
C GLN A 4 -20.42 24.26 16.91
N GLN A 5 -21.10 24.06 15.79
CA GLN A 5 -20.82 22.91 14.94
C GLN A 5 -19.34 22.96 14.57
N PRO A 6 -18.63 21.82 14.49
CA PRO A 6 -17.26 21.83 14.03
C PRO A 6 -17.24 22.45 12.63
N VAL A 7 -16.47 23.53 12.46
CA VAL A 7 -16.24 24.12 11.14
C VAL A 7 -15.43 23.07 10.38
N VAL A 8 -16.06 22.45 9.38
CA VAL A 8 -15.45 21.45 8.52
C VAL A 8 -15.27 22.08 7.16
N CYS A 9 -14.16 22.81 6.97
CA CYS A 9 -13.76 23.26 5.65
C CYS A 9 -13.66 22.06 4.71
N THR A 10 -14.34 22.15 3.57
CA THR A 10 -14.27 21.15 2.51
C THR A 10 -13.04 21.33 1.61
N SER A 11 -12.40 22.50 1.64
CA SER A 11 -11.29 22.87 0.76
C SER A 11 -9.91 22.39 1.26
N LEU A 12 -9.70 22.25 2.57
CA LEU A 12 -8.52 21.57 3.11
C LEU A 12 -8.73 20.05 3.22
N HIS A 13 -7.65 19.29 3.12
CA HIS A 13 -7.69 17.83 2.99
C HIS A 13 -6.75 17.17 3.98
N LEU A 14 -7.28 16.18 4.69
CA LEU A 14 -6.54 15.39 5.69
C LEU A 14 -5.36 14.66 5.05
N PRO A 15 -4.24 14.47 5.79
CA PRO A 15 -3.17 13.59 5.35
C PRO A 15 -3.67 12.15 5.13
N PRO A 16 -2.97 11.36 4.29
CA PRO A 16 -3.19 9.92 4.18
C PRO A 16 -3.16 9.20 5.54
N ASP A 17 -3.85 8.06 5.66
CA ASP A 17 -3.65 7.15 6.80
C ASP A 17 -2.22 6.59 6.72
N LEU A 18 -1.47 6.90 7.76
CA LEU A 18 -0.04 6.63 7.90
C LEU A 18 0.26 5.13 8.04
N ARG A 19 -0.69 4.31 8.51
CA ARG A 19 -0.48 2.88 8.83
C ARG A 19 0.05 2.04 7.66
N PRO A 20 -0.55 1.99 6.46
CA PRO A 20 -0.04 1.16 5.36
C PRO A 20 1.38 1.54 4.92
N PHE A 21 1.71 2.83 4.85
CA PHE A 21 3.06 3.30 4.53
C PHE A 21 4.08 2.73 5.52
N LEU A 22 3.76 2.82 6.80
CA LEU A 22 4.68 2.40 7.85
C LEU A 22 4.71 0.87 8.04
N ARG A 23 3.62 0.16 7.70
CA ARG A 23 3.57 -1.31 7.70
C ARG A 23 4.50 -1.93 6.66
N ILE A 24 4.60 -1.34 5.46
CA ILE A 24 5.57 -1.72 4.42
C ILE A 24 7.01 -1.70 4.96
N HIS A 25 7.35 -0.63 5.68
CA HIS A 25 8.65 -0.49 6.32
C HIS A 25 8.86 -1.53 7.44
N GLU A 26 7.87 -1.72 8.31
CA GLU A 26 7.95 -2.70 9.40
C GLU A 26 8.16 -4.13 8.87
N ILE A 27 7.35 -4.58 7.92
CA ILE A 27 7.48 -5.89 7.24
C ILE A 27 8.90 -6.10 6.72
N SER A 28 9.47 -5.09 6.08
CA SER A 28 10.81 -5.19 5.49
C SER A 28 11.89 -5.40 6.55
N LEU A 29 11.77 -4.72 7.69
CA LEU A 29 12.71 -4.84 8.80
C LEU A 29 12.52 -6.13 9.62
N THR A 30 11.27 -6.51 9.89
CA THR A 30 10.95 -7.57 10.87
C THR A 30 10.76 -8.94 10.24
N VAL A 31 10.46 -9.02 8.94
CA VAL A 31 10.28 -10.29 8.21
C VAL A 31 11.31 -10.45 7.10
N PHE A 32 11.38 -9.53 6.13
CA PHE A 32 12.23 -9.73 4.95
C PHE A 32 13.71 -9.81 5.30
N LEU A 33 14.25 -8.82 6.03
CA LEU A 33 15.67 -8.79 6.42
C LEU A 33 16.10 -10.05 7.21
N PRO A 34 15.51 -10.39 8.37
CA PRO A 34 15.98 -11.52 9.18
C PRO A 34 15.80 -12.87 8.48
N ASN A 35 14.69 -13.10 7.76
CA ASN A 35 14.47 -14.40 7.11
C ASN A 35 15.32 -14.57 5.84
N LEU A 36 15.53 -13.52 5.04
CA LEU A 36 16.47 -13.59 3.91
C LEU A 36 17.93 -13.72 4.36
N ASP A 37 18.28 -13.24 5.55
CA ASP A 37 19.61 -13.47 6.12
C ASP A 37 19.76 -14.87 6.72
N ARG A 38 18.75 -15.39 7.41
CA ARG A 38 18.69 -16.79 7.89
C ARG A 38 18.87 -17.76 6.74
N LEU A 39 18.10 -17.61 5.65
CA LEU A 39 18.21 -18.45 4.45
C LEU A 39 19.61 -18.35 3.80
N ARG A 40 20.22 -17.16 3.77
CA ARG A 40 21.61 -16.96 3.30
C ARG A 40 22.60 -17.73 4.17
N LEU A 41 22.48 -17.63 5.50
CA LEU A 41 23.36 -18.32 6.45
C LEU A 41 23.24 -19.85 6.32
N SER A 42 22.01 -20.37 6.22
CA SER A 42 21.72 -21.80 5.98
C SER A 42 22.38 -22.33 4.70
N LEU A 43 22.40 -21.54 3.62
CA LEU A 43 23.12 -21.89 2.38
C LEU A 43 24.64 -21.78 2.53
N LYS A 44 25.12 -20.69 3.13
CA LYS A 44 26.56 -20.46 3.33
C LYS A 44 27.22 -21.58 4.15
N ALA A 45 26.51 -22.13 5.14
CA ALA A 45 26.98 -23.28 5.93
C ALA A 45 27.15 -24.57 5.11
N GLY A 46 26.46 -24.71 3.98
CA GLY A 46 26.59 -25.84 3.04
C GLY A 46 27.30 -25.48 1.73
N GLN A 47 27.95 -24.33 1.64
CA GLN A 47 28.45 -23.78 0.37
C GLN A 47 29.50 -24.67 -0.31
N ASP A 48 30.39 -25.29 0.46
CA ASP A 48 31.44 -26.18 -0.08
C ASP A 48 30.86 -27.48 -0.68
N ILE A 49 29.64 -27.85 -0.27
CA ILE A 49 28.91 -29.02 -0.77
C ILE A 49 28.03 -28.63 -1.99
N ASN A 50 27.41 -27.44 -1.95
CA ASN A 50 26.52 -26.95 -3.01
C ASN A 50 26.75 -25.45 -3.32
N PRO A 51 27.82 -25.13 -4.08
CA PRO A 51 28.11 -23.74 -4.43
C PRO A 51 27.04 -23.13 -5.34
N GLU A 52 26.42 -23.92 -6.22
CA GLU A 52 25.38 -23.44 -7.14
C GLU A 52 24.10 -23.02 -6.39
N ALA A 53 23.70 -23.73 -5.33
CA ALA A 53 22.56 -23.33 -4.50
C ALA A 53 22.78 -21.95 -3.83
N THR A 54 23.99 -21.71 -3.33
CA THR A 54 24.39 -20.42 -2.76
C THR A 54 24.41 -19.31 -3.83
N LYS A 55 24.89 -19.62 -5.04
CA LYS A 55 24.90 -18.69 -6.18
C LYS A 55 23.48 -18.30 -6.60
N ILE A 56 22.59 -19.26 -6.81
CA ILE A 56 21.18 -19.02 -7.17
C ILE A 56 20.52 -18.05 -6.17
N PHE A 57 20.63 -18.33 -4.87
CA PHE A 57 20.00 -17.47 -3.85
C PHE A 57 20.66 -16.09 -3.75
N THR A 58 21.97 -15.99 -4.01
CA THR A 58 22.68 -14.70 -4.06
C THR A 58 22.23 -13.84 -5.25
N GLU A 59 21.99 -14.45 -6.41
CA GLU A 59 21.41 -13.77 -7.58
C GLU A 59 19.97 -13.32 -7.30
N THR A 60 19.16 -14.18 -6.66
CA THR A 60 17.80 -13.81 -6.25
C THR A 60 17.78 -12.63 -5.29
N ARG A 61 18.58 -12.64 -4.20
CA ARG A 61 18.65 -11.51 -3.24
C ARG A 61 18.95 -10.17 -3.94
N LYS A 62 19.78 -10.15 -4.99
CA LYS A 62 20.04 -8.95 -5.80
C LYS A 62 18.77 -8.45 -6.51
N GLY A 63 18.01 -9.36 -7.13
CA GLY A 63 16.72 -9.03 -7.75
C GLY A 63 15.69 -8.53 -6.74
N LEU A 64 15.51 -9.26 -5.64
CA LEU A 64 14.58 -8.92 -4.56
C LEU A 64 14.86 -7.52 -3.96
N THR A 65 16.14 -7.18 -3.79
CA THR A 65 16.57 -5.85 -3.32
C THR A 65 16.10 -4.74 -4.27
N PHE A 66 16.24 -4.95 -5.58
CA PHE A 66 15.84 -3.95 -6.58
C PHE A 66 14.33 -3.68 -6.55
N GLU A 67 13.51 -4.73 -6.40
CA GLU A 67 12.07 -4.58 -6.27
C GLU A 67 11.68 -3.86 -4.96
N LEU A 68 12.44 -4.04 -3.85
CA LEU A 68 12.24 -3.28 -2.61
C LEU A 68 12.53 -1.78 -2.74
N TYR A 69 13.53 -1.37 -3.54
CA TYR A 69 13.73 0.06 -3.84
C TYR A 69 12.52 0.68 -4.54
N GLY A 70 11.85 -0.08 -5.42
CA GLY A 70 10.58 0.32 -6.03
C GLY A 70 9.49 0.54 -4.99
N VAL A 71 9.36 -0.39 -4.02
CA VAL A 71 8.40 -0.30 -2.91
C VAL A 71 8.67 0.90 -2.00
N PHE A 72 9.91 1.14 -1.56
CA PHE A 72 10.20 2.25 -0.65
C PHE A 72 10.01 3.63 -1.30
N ARG A 73 10.03 3.73 -2.63
CA ARG A 73 9.72 4.97 -3.36
C ARG A 73 8.32 5.52 -3.04
N VAL A 74 7.38 4.66 -2.64
CA VAL A 74 6.05 5.06 -2.12
C VAL A 74 6.18 5.94 -0.87
N LEU A 75 7.11 5.62 0.03
CA LEU A 75 7.38 6.37 1.27
C LEU A 75 8.05 7.72 0.98
N TYR A 76 8.89 7.77 -0.06
CA TYR A 76 9.47 9.03 -0.53
C TYR A 76 8.38 9.98 -1.03
N ILE A 77 7.46 9.52 -1.89
CA ILE A 77 6.37 10.38 -2.38
C ILE A 77 5.42 10.80 -1.25
N ALA A 78 5.12 9.92 -0.31
CA ALA A 78 4.35 10.27 0.90
C ALA A 78 4.99 11.45 1.67
N GLN A 79 6.32 11.43 1.82
CA GLN A 79 7.06 12.54 2.43
C GLN A 79 7.01 13.82 1.58
N THR A 80 7.13 13.73 0.25
CA THR A 80 7.08 14.88 -0.66
C THR A 80 5.71 15.53 -0.68
N VAL A 81 4.61 14.75 -0.76
CA VAL A 81 3.23 15.24 -0.67
C VAL A 81 3.02 16.10 0.58
N ALA A 82 3.51 15.64 1.73
CA ALA A 82 3.41 16.40 2.98
C ALA A 82 4.22 17.71 2.93
N LEU A 83 5.39 17.72 2.29
CA LEU A 83 6.17 18.94 2.08
C LEU A 83 5.47 19.96 1.17
N GLN A 84 4.81 19.52 0.09
CA GLN A 84 3.99 20.43 -0.73
C GLN A 84 2.77 20.92 0.03
N TYR A 85 2.16 20.10 0.89
CA TYR A 85 1.01 20.53 1.68
C TYR A 85 1.36 21.62 2.69
N PHE A 86 2.55 21.60 3.28
CA PHE A 86 3.01 22.75 4.10
C PHE A 86 3.10 24.04 3.30
N ARG A 87 3.47 24.00 2.02
CA ARG A 87 3.50 25.19 1.16
C ARG A 87 2.11 25.75 0.86
N VAL A 88 1.07 24.90 0.83
CA VAL A 88 -0.33 25.35 0.75
C VAL A 88 -0.71 26.11 2.01
N LEU A 89 -0.37 25.57 3.18
CA LEU A 89 -0.67 26.18 4.48
C LEU A 89 0.16 27.45 4.75
N GLU A 90 1.41 27.49 4.30
CA GLU A 90 2.28 28.67 4.31
C GLU A 90 1.69 29.79 3.45
N ALA A 91 1.34 29.51 2.18
CA ALA A 91 0.67 30.47 1.31
C ALA A 91 -0.63 31.02 1.91
N LEU A 92 -1.45 30.17 2.54
CA LEU A 92 -2.64 30.61 3.28
C LEU A 92 -2.31 31.58 4.40
N SER A 93 -1.33 31.25 5.26
CA SER A 93 -0.91 32.10 6.39
C SER A 93 -0.34 33.45 5.94
N GLU A 94 0.21 33.52 4.73
CA GLU A 94 0.76 34.73 4.13
C GLU A 94 -0.25 35.51 3.26
N GLY A 95 -1.49 35.02 3.12
CA GLY A 95 -2.50 35.62 2.23
C GLY A 95 -2.17 35.54 0.73
N LYS A 96 -1.37 34.55 0.33
CA LYS A 96 -0.93 34.32 -1.06
C LYS A 96 -1.80 33.27 -1.76
N SER A 97 -1.77 33.28 -3.09
CA SER A 97 -2.42 32.27 -3.94
C SER A 97 -1.93 30.86 -3.60
N THR A 98 -2.86 29.92 -3.45
CA THR A 98 -2.55 28.51 -3.13
C THR A 98 -2.42 27.62 -4.37
N GLN A 99 -2.72 28.14 -5.56
CA GLN A 99 -2.89 27.35 -6.79
C GLN A 99 -1.64 26.55 -7.19
N ASP A 100 -0.45 27.15 -7.06
CA ASP A 100 0.81 26.50 -7.41
C ASP A 100 1.24 25.46 -6.36
N PRO A 101 1.25 25.76 -5.04
CA PRO A 101 1.40 24.74 -4.00
C PRO A 101 0.41 23.58 -4.14
N LEU A 102 -0.87 23.86 -4.36
CA LEU A 102 -1.93 22.84 -4.45
C LEU A 102 -1.77 21.98 -5.72
N TYR A 103 -1.33 22.57 -6.83
CA TYR A 103 -0.95 21.81 -8.02
C TYR A 103 0.22 20.86 -7.78
N ASN A 104 1.21 21.25 -6.98
CA ASN A 104 2.32 20.36 -6.63
C ASN A 104 1.84 19.19 -5.76
N VAL A 105 0.91 19.42 -4.82
CA VAL A 105 0.25 18.31 -4.08
C VAL A 105 -0.48 17.37 -5.04
N TYR A 106 -1.24 17.90 -6.02
CA TYR A 106 -1.90 17.10 -7.05
C TYR A 106 -0.92 16.27 -7.88
N ALA A 107 0.18 16.88 -8.33
CA ALA A 107 1.19 16.22 -9.14
C ALA A 107 1.90 15.09 -8.36
N ASP A 108 2.28 15.34 -7.12
CA ASP A 108 2.90 14.33 -6.25
C ASP A 108 1.90 13.22 -5.86
N ALA A 109 0.61 13.53 -5.67
CA ALA A 109 -0.43 12.53 -5.44
C ALA A 109 -0.65 11.63 -6.67
N PHE A 110 -0.72 12.21 -7.88
CA PHE A 110 -0.76 11.46 -9.14
C PHE A 110 0.44 10.52 -9.28
N TRP A 111 1.65 10.98 -8.96
CA TRP A 111 2.85 10.13 -8.97
C TRP A 111 2.83 9.06 -7.87
N GLY A 112 2.34 9.38 -6.68
CA GLY A 112 2.23 8.44 -5.55
C GLY A 112 1.31 7.26 -5.87
N LYS A 113 0.19 7.54 -6.55
CA LYS A 113 -0.72 6.53 -7.11
C LYS A 113 0.02 5.60 -8.09
N ARG A 114 0.65 6.15 -9.14
CA ARG A 114 1.39 5.35 -10.14
C ARG A 114 2.55 4.55 -9.55
N ILE A 115 3.28 5.13 -8.59
CA ILE A 115 4.40 4.45 -7.92
C ILE A 115 3.88 3.35 -6.99
N SER A 116 2.70 3.51 -6.38
CA SER A 116 2.05 2.44 -5.60
C SER A 116 1.55 1.28 -6.47
N GLU A 117 1.16 1.54 -7.72
CA GLU A 117 0.84 0.53 -8.73
C GLU A 117 2.11 -0.25 -9.15
N TRP A 118 3.18 0.44 -9.54
CA TRP A 118 4.47 -0.20 -9.86
C TRP A 118 5.07 -0.98 -8.68
N ALA A 119 4.86 -0.52 -7.44
CA ALA A 119 5.28 -1.24 -6.25
C ALA A 119 4.51 -2.56 -6.03
N GLN A 120 3.23 -2.65 -6.44
CA GLN A 120 2.46 -3.91 -6.41
C GLN A 120 2.99 -4.90 -7.47
N GLU A 121 3.35 -4.42 -8.67
CA GLU A 121 4.03 -5.25 -9.69
C GLU A 121 5.42 -5.72 -9.22
N ALA A 122 6.14 -4.88 -8.49
CA ALA A 122 7.43 -5.20 -7.88
C ALA A 122 7.28 -6.32 -6.84
N MET A 123 6.28 -6.26 -5.95
CA MET A 123 5.96 -7.33 -5.00
C MET A 123 5.50 -8.63 -5.70
N THR A 124 4.72 -8.53 -6.78
CA THR A 124 4.36 -9.69 -7.61
C THR A 124 5.59 -10.33 -8.25
N THR A 125 6.57 -9.53 -8.69
CA THR A 125 7.86 -10.04 -9.18
C THR A 125 8.67 -10.67 -8.05
N PHE A 126 8.80 -9.99 -6.91
CA PHE A 126 9.52 -10.46 -5.73
C PHE A 126 9.07 -11.87 -5.34
N ARG A 127 7.75 -12.08 -5.23
CA ARG A 127 7.16 -13.39 -4.91
C ARG A 127 7.60 -14.48 -5.90
N ARG A 128 7.37 -14.24 -7.18
CA ARG A 128 7.66 -15.18 -8.27
C ARG A 128 9.15 -15.55 -8.36
N GLU A 129 10.05 -14.57 -8.17
CA GLU A 129 11.49 -14.83 -8.19
C GLU A 129 11.96 -15.58 -6.93
N LEU A 130 11.33 -15.35 -5.76
CA LEU A 130 11.60 -16.11 -4.54
C LEU A 130 11.13 -17.57 -4.65
N GLU A 131 9.88 -17.81 -5.06
CA GLU A 131 9.31 -19.16 -5.24
C GLU A 131 10.11 -19.97 -6.27
N SER A 132 10.50 -19.33 -7.38
CA SER A 132 11.41 -19.89 -8.40
C SER A 132 12.79 -20.25 -7.81
N ALA A 133 13.38 -19.37 -6.99
CA ALA A 133 14.67 -19.61 -6.38
C ALA A 133 14.65 -20.75 -5.37
N VAL A 134 13.64 -20.80 -4.49
CA VAL A 134 13.44 -21.88 -3.52
C VAL A 134 13.30 -23.22 -4.24
N SER A 135 12.50 -23.27 -5.31
CA SER A 135 12.30 -24.48 -6.13
C SER A 135 13.62 -24.94 -6.79
N ARG A 136 14.39 -24.02 -7.39
CA ARG A 136 15.68 -24.33 -8.03
C ARG A 136 16.75 -24.77 -7.02
N VAL A 137 16.80 -24.13 -5.86
CA VAL A 137 17.69 -24.52 -4.75
C VAL A 137 17.33 -25.91 -4.27
N ALA A 138 16.06 -26.19 -3.94
CA ALA A 138 15.63 -27.52 -3.50
C ALA A 138 15.98 -28.62 -4.52
N ALA A 139 15.76 -28.38 -5.81
CA ALA A 139 16.18 -29.31 -6.87
C ALA A 139 17.70 -29.54 -6.90
N THR A 140 18.51 -28.50 -6.68
CA THR A 140 19.98 -28.57 -6.64
C THR A 140 20.49 -29.35 -5.42
N LEU A 141 19.83 -29.22 -4.26
CA LEU A 141 20.24 -29.92 -3.03
C LEU A 141 19.88 -31.42 -3.07
N ASN A 142 18.79 -31.77 -3.75
CA ASN A 142 18.33 -33.16 -3.90
C ASN A 142 19.25 -33.99 -4.82
N THR A 143 19.90 -33.41 -5.82
CA THR A 143 20.77 -34.16 -6.76
C THR A 143 22.12 -34.54 -6.17
N THR A 144 22.60 -33.83 -5.12
CA THR A 144 23.91 -34.07 -4.50
C THR A 144 23.87 -35.05 -3.32
N ASN A 145 22.73 -35.68 -3.02
CA ASN A 145 22.50 -36.47 -1.78
C ASN A 145 22.88 -35.71 -0.50
N SER A 146 22.92 -34.37 -0.57
CA SER A 146 23.39 -33.54 0.52
C SER A 146 22.25 -33.30 1.50
N ARG A 147 22.45 -33.66 2.76
CA ARG A 147 21.49 -33.39 3.85
C ARG A 147 21.64 -31.93 4.32
N THR A 148 21.52 -30.99 3.37
CA THR A 148 21.76 -29.56 3.56
C THR A 148 20.56 -28.85 4.19
N SER A 149 20.85 -27.81 4.97
CA SER A 149 19.92 -27.22 5.92
C SER A 149 18.63 -26.61 5.34
N LEU A 150 18.55 -26.29 4.04
CA LEU A 150 17.47 -25.43 3.54
C LEU A 150 16.09 -26.10 3.47
N THR A 151 16.03 -27.43 3.53
CA THR A 151 14.77 -28.18 3.67
C THR A 151 14.39 -28.43 5.13
N SER A 152 15.09 -27.82 6.09
CA SER A 152 14.70 -27.88 7.51
C SER A 152 13.37 -27.14 7.74
N PRO A 153 12.57 -27.56 8.74
CA PRO A 153 11.29 -26.92 9.06
C PRO A 153 11.41 -25.40 9.25
N GLU A 154 12.48 -24.94 9.90
CA GLU A 154 12.72 -23.52 10.21
C GLU A 154 12.99 -22.70 8.95
N ASN A 155 13.70 -23.26 7.96
CA ASN A 155 13.93 -22.58 6.68
C ASN A 155 12.67 -22.57 5.80
N ILE A 156 11.84 -23.62 5.87
CA ILE A 156 10.52 -23.66 5.22
C ILE A 156 9.58 -22.60 5.83
N GLU A 157 9.50 -22.54 7.16
CA GLU A 157 8.75 -21.52 7.91
C GLU A 157 9.21 -20.10 7.52
N SER A 158 10.52 -19.87 7.43
CA SER A 158 11.10 -18.59 7.00
C SER A 158 10.65 -18.16 5.59
N VAL A 159 10.53 -19.11 4.66
CA VAL A 159 10.00 -18.84 3.30
C VAL A 159 8.51 -18.51 3.38
N LEU A 160 7.73 -19.26 4.15
CA LEU A 160 6.28 -19.03 4.31
C LEU A 160 5.99 -17.66 4.95
N GLU A 161 6.76 -17.27 5.97
CA GLU A 161 6.68 -15.93 6.58
C GLU A 161 6.95 -14.82 5.55
N ILE A 162 8.00 -14.96 4.73
CA ILE A 162 8.28 -13.98 3.66
C ILE A 162 7.13 -13.93 2.66
N LEU A 163 6.59 -15.07 2.22
CA LEU A 163 5.48 -15.11 1.25
C LEU A 163 4.22 -14.44 1.80
N SER A 164 3.83 -14.73 3.04
CA SER A 164 2.70 -14.08 3.71
C SER A 164 2.91 -12.57 3.87
N ALA A 165 4.15 -12.14 4.15
CA ALA A 165 4.47 -10.74 4.32
C ALA A 165 4.56 -9.96 2.99
N ILE A 166 4.83 -10.63 1.85
CA ILE A 166 4.67 -10.03 0.52
C ILE A 166 3.19 -9.75 0.24
N ASP A 167 2.29 -10.68 0.57
CA ASP A 167 0.85 -10.48 0.38
C ASP A 167 0.32 -9.33 1.24
N GLU A 168 0.77 -9.22 2.49
CA GLU A 168 0.44 -8.09 3.36
C GLU A 168 1.03 -6.75 2.86
N CYS A 169 2.25 -6.77 2.33
CA CYS A 169 2.86 -5.61 1.69
C CYS A 169 2.07 -5.18 0.45
N HIS A 170 1.60 -6.13 -0.37
CA HIS A 170 0.75 -5.85 -1.53
C HIS A 170 -0.58 -5.19 -1.12
N VAL A 171 -1.26 -5.69 -0.07
CA VAL A 171 -2.47 -5.06 0.48
C VAL A 171 -2.19 -3.65 0.99
N SER A 172 -1.06 -3.45 1.68
CA SER A 172 -0.64 -2.12 2.18
C SER A 172 -0.40 -1.14 1.02
N LEU A 173 0.27 -1.58 -0.05
CA LEU A 173 0.50 -0.78 -1.26
C LEU A 173 -0.81 -0.43 -1.99
N GLN A 174 -1.77 -1.35 -2.04
CA GLN A 174 -3.10 -1.07 -2.59
C GLN A 174 -3.88 -0.05 -1.74
N GLN A 175 -3.64 0.00 -0.42
CA GLN A 175 -4.18 1.07 0.44
C GLN A 175 -3.50 2.41 0.14
N CYS A 176 -2.16 2.46 0.03
CA CYS A 176 -1.42 3.66 -0.39
C CYS A 176 -1.93 4.20 -1.74
N HIS A 177 -2.08 3.33 -2.75
CA HIS A 177 -2.64 3.68 -4.06
C HIS A 177 -4.00 4.38 -3.94
N ARG A 178 -4.94 3.80 -3.17
CA ARG A 178 -6.28 4.36 -2.97
C ARG A 178 -6.25 5.72 -2.27
N GLN A 179 -5.34 5.92 -1.31
CA GLN A 179 -5.22 7.18 -0.59
C GLN A 179 -4.62 8.28 -1.47
N PHE A 180 -3.59 7.97 -2.27
CA PHE A 180 -3.07 8.91 -3.26
C PHE A 180 -4.10 9.25 -4.34
N ALA A 181 -4.85 8.26 -4.85
CA ALA A 181 -5.92 8.51 -5.82
C ALA A 181 -7.05 9.40 -5.24
N ARG A 182 -7.38 9.24 -3.94
CA ARG A 182 -8.30 10.15 -3.25
C ARG A 182 -7.75 11.57 -3.20
N LEU A 183 -6.48 11.74 -2.80
CA LEU A 183 -5.85 13.06 -2.70
C LEU A 183 -5.70 13.73 -4.08
N GLU A 184 -5.35 12.99 -5.12
CA GLU A 184 -5.33 13.43 -6.53
C GLU A 184 -6.69 13.99 -6.94
N ILE A 185 -7.79 13.29 -6.66
CA ILE A 185 -9.15 13.76 -6.98
C ILE A 185 -9.48 15.04 -6.21
N GLN A 186 -9.17 15.08 -4.91
CA GLN A 186 -9.48 16.21 -4.03
C GLN A 186 -8.71 17.48 -4.43
N THR A 187 -7.42 17.37 -4.73
CA THR A 187 -6.53 18.50 -5.09
C THR A 187 -6.58 18.90 -6.57
N LYS A 188 -7.43 18.26 -7.38
CA LYS A 188 -7.50 18.49 -8.83
C LYS A 188 -7.95 19.91 -9.18
N ASP A 189 -8.87 20.49 -8.42
CA ASP A 189 -9.24 21.90 -8.57
C ASP A 189 -8.28 22.79 -7.79
N LYS A 190 -7.34 23.39 -8.51
CA LYS A 190 -6.36 24.33 -7.96
C LYS A 190 -6.98 25.55 -7.28
N LYS A 191 -8.20 25.93 -7.64
CA LYS A 191 -8.88 27.13 -7.12
C LYS A 191 -9.78 26.85 -5.93
N SER A 192 -9.97 25.58 -5.56
CA SER A 192 -10.89 25.14 -4.49
C SER A 192 -10.61 25.81 -3.14
N VAL A 193 -9.33 26.00 -2.80
CA VAL A 193 -8.89 26.66 -1.57
C VAL A 193 -9.03 28.19 -1.67
N ASP A 194 -8.51 28.81 -2.74
CA ASP A 194 -8.65 30.27 -2.93
C ASP A 194 -10.11 30.75 -3.00
N SER A 195 -11.01 29.93 -3.56
CA SER A 195 -12.43 30.28 -3.75
C SER A 195 -13.28 30.13 -2.48
N ASN A 196 -12.78 29.37 -1.51
CA ASN A 196 -13.40 29.17 -0.20
C ASN A 196 -12.29 29.03 0.85
N PRO A 197 -11.65 30.16 1.24
CA PRO A 197 -10.49 30.14 2.11
C PRO A 197 -10.87 29.61 3.51
N PRO A 198 -10.07 28.69 4.08
CA PRO A 198 -10.27 28.19 5.43
C PRO A 198 -10.03 29.28 6.48
N SER A 199 -10.60 29.09 7.67
CA SER A 199 -10.26 29.90 8.84
C SER A 199 -8.82 29.68 9.32
N GLU A 200 -8.33 30.58 10.17
CA GLU A 200 -7.00 30.46 10.79
C GLU A 200 -6.94 29.21 11.67
N GLU A 201 -7.99 28.93 12.45
CA GLU A 201 -8.10 27.75 13.30
C GLU A 201 -8.08 26.44 12.48
N GLU A 202 -8.78 26.39 11.35
CA GLU A 202 -8.75 25.24 10.45
C GLU A 202 -7.38 25.05 9.81
N THR A 203 -6.73 26.15 9.41
CA THR A 203 -5.37 26.13 8.86
C THR A 203 -4.37 25.60 9.88
N GLN A 204 -4.46 26.02 11.15
CA GLN A 204 -3.61 25.54 12.25
C GLN A 204 -3.87 24.06 12.57
N VAL A 205 -5.13 23.63 12.69
CA VAL A 205 -5.49 22.21 12.89
C VAL A 205 -4.96 21.33 11.76
N MET A 206 -5.00 21.84 10.52
CA MET A 206 -4.48 21.13 9.35
C MET A 206 -2.95 21.10 9.32
N PHE A 207 -2.27 22.17 9.74
CA PHE A 207 -0.84 22.19 9.96
C PHE A 207 -0.39 21.13 10.96
N ASP A 208 -1.03 21.03 12.12
CA ASP A 208 -0.65 20.06 13.16
C ASP A 208 -0.85 18.61 12.71
N LYS A 209 -1.89 18.33 11.92
CA LYS A 209 -2.15 17.01 11.31
C LYS A 209 -1.09 16.64 10.28
N TRP A 210 -0.80 17.52 9.32
CA TRP A 210 0.24 17.28 8.32
C TRP A 210 1.64 17.23 8.93
N LYS A 211 1.90 18.03 9.97
CA LYS A 211 3.14 17.98 10.76
C LYS A 211 3.30 16.63 11.45
N THR A 212 2.25 16.14 12.10
CA THR A 212 2.27 14.81 12.72
C THR A 212 2.52 13.71 11.68
N TYR A 213 1.88 13.78 10.51
CA TYR A 213 2.12 12.83 9.42
C TYR A 213 3.58 12.89 8.92
N PHE A 214 4.08 14.09 8.63
CA PHE A 214 5.43 14.31 8.15
C PHE A 214 6.50 13.84 9.14
N ASP A 215 6.39 14.21 10.42
CA ASP A 215 7.39 13.86 11.44
C ASP A 215 7.49 12.33 11.66
N ASN A 216 6.44 11.56 11.34
CA ASN A 216 6.46 10.10 11.39
C ASN A 216 6.93 9.42 10.09
N ILE A 217 6.68 10.00 8.92
CA ILE A 217 7.12 9.42 7.62
C ILE A 217 8.55 9.85 7.23
N LYS A 218 9.04 10.97 7.78
CA LYS A 218 10.32 11.58 7.43
C LYS A 218 11.49 10.62 7.62
N GLY A 219 12.22 10.36 6.54
CA GLY A 219 13.41 9.51 6.55
C GLY A 219 13.13 8.00 6.64
N VAL A 220 11.86 7.56 6.74
CA VAL A 220 11.52 6.13 6.71
C VAL A 220 11.89 5.51 5.36
N TYR A 221 11.75 6.27 4.25
CA TYR A 221 12.30 5.91 2.94
C TYR A 221 13.81 5.58 2.99
N MET A 222 14.61 6.47 3.59
CA MET A 222 16.06 6.31 3.68
C MET A 222 16.45 5.11 4.56
N HIS A 223 15.64 4.78 5.56
CA HIS A 223 15.84 3.59 6.39
C HIS A 223 15.40 2.31 5.67
N GLY A 224 14.30 2.35 4.89
CA GLY A 224 13.91 1.28 3.96
C GLY A 224 15.03 0.94 2.98
N ASN A 225 15.63 1.95 2.34
CA ASN A 225 16.75 1.73 1.43
C ASN A 225 17.95 1.06 2.13
N LYS A 226 18.26 1.42 3.38
CA LYS A 226 19.31 0.72 4.16
C LYS A 226 18.96 -0.74 4.43
N ILE A 227 17.70 -1.05 4.73
CA ILE A 227 17.23 -2.44 4.88
C ILE A 227 17.42 -3.22 3.58
N ALA A 228 17.13 -2.61 2.42
CA ALA A 228 17.42 -3.21 1.11
C ALA A 228 18.93 -3.41 0.89
N ASP A 229 19.77 -2.41 1.18
CA ASP A 229 21.23 -2.54 1.12
C ASP A 229 21.75 -3.66 2.05
N GLU A 230 21.20 -3.84 3.25
CA GLU A 230 21.55 -4.93 4.17
C GLU A 230 21.06 -6.31 3.67
N ILE A 231 19.89 -6.37 3.01
CA ILE A 231 19.42 -7.58 2.29
C ILE A 231 20.37 -7.90 1.12
N LEU A 232 20.99 -6.92 0.47
CA LEU A 232 21.97 -7.16 -0.59
C LEU A 232 23.34 -7.57 -0.02
N MET A 233 23.91 -6.73 0.84
CA MET A 233 25.22 -6.87 1.48
C MET A 233 25.08 -6.77 3.01
N PRO A 234 24.84 -7.89 3.71
CA PRO A 234 24.85 -7.91 5.17
C PRO A 234 26.20 -7.43 5.70
N SER A 235 26.19 -6.49 6.66
CA SER A 235 27.43 -6.02 7.28
C SER A 235 28.21 -7.17 7.91
N ARG A 236 29.53 -7.16 7.76
CA ARG A 236 30.42 -8.20 8.30
C ARG A 236 30.41 -8.26 9.83
N ASP A 237 29.99 -7.19 10.49
CA ASP A 237 30.11 -7.03 11.95
C ASP A 237 29.12 -7.88 12.77
N ASN A 238 28.07 -8.42 12.14
CA ASN A 238 27.08 -9.28 12.82
C ASN A 238 27.57 -10.73 13.05
N HIS A 239 28.87 -11.02 12.87
CA HIS A 239 29.40 -12.39 12.94
C HIS A 239 29.87 -12.87 14.33
N GLN A 240 29.66 -12.10 15.42
CA GLN A 240 29.91 -12.55 16.79
C GLN A 240 28.63 -12.97 17.53
N ASP A 241 28.61 -14.22 18.00
CA ASP A 241 27.64 -14.83 18.93
C ASP A 241 26.14 -14.78 18.57
N ALA A 242 25.78 -15.50 17.49
CA ALA A 242 24.39 -15.94 17.24
C ALA A 242 23.80 -16.81 18.38
N SER A 243 24.60 -17.27 19.35
CA SER A 243 24.13 -18.00 20.54
C SER A 243 23.84 -17.12 21.77
N LYS A 244 24.12 -15.79 21.73
CA LYS A 244 23.92 -14.88 22.88
C LYS A 244 22.91 -13.75 22.65
N VAL A 245 22.14 -13.76 21.56
CA VAL A 245 21.09 -12.75 21.31
C VAL A 245 19.80 -13.07 22.10
N HIS A 246 19.95 -13.24 23.41
CA HIS A 246 18.91 -13.02 24.40
C HIS A 246 19.47 -12.04 25.43
N LYS A 247 18.89 -10.83 25.47
CA LYS A 247 19.28 -9.67 26.30
C LYS A 247 20.45 -8.81 25.77
N SER A 248 20.31 -8.25 24.57
CA SER A 248 20.65 -6.83 24.42
C SER A 248 19.35 -6.03 24.38
N ARG A 249 19.22 -5.00 25.23
CA ARG A 249 18.17 -3.99 25.10
C ARG A 249 18.58 -3.07 23.95
N THR A 250 18.34 -3.51 22.71
CA THR A 250 18.39 -2.61 21.55
C THR A 250 17.50 -1.42 21.89
N LYS A 251 18.03 -0.20 21.83
CA LYS A 251 17.22 1.02 21.99
C LYS A 251 16.04 0.89 21.03
N VAL A 252 14.83 0.80 21.57
CA VAL A 252 13.60 0.72 20.78
C VAL A 252 13.65 1.88 19.78
N PRO A 253 13.69 1.61 18.46
CA PRO A 253 13.84 2.68 17.48
C PRO A 253 12.73 3.70 17.70
N LEU A 254 13.06 5.00 17.63
CA LEU A 254 12.14 6.07 18.02
C LEU A 254 10.76 5.92 17.36
N TRP A 255 10.72 5.52 16.09
CA TRP A 255 9.50 5.19 15.35
C TRP A 255 8.61 4.19 16.11
N ARG A 256 9.15 3.08 16.63
CA ARG A 256 8.39 2.04 17.36
C ARG A 256 7.72 2.58 18.64
N THR A 257 8.34 3.57 19.30
CA THR A 257 7.70 4.32 20.40
C THR A 257 6.66 5.36 19.94
N PHE A 258 6.71 5.84 18.69
CA PHE A 258 5.66 6.69 18.13
C PHE A 258 4.40 5.88 17.77
N PHE A 259 4.52 4.68 17.18
CA PHE A 259 3.34 3.81 16.91
C PHE A 259 2.54 3.49 18.18
N GLN A 260 3.23 3.06 19.25
CA GLN A 260 2.59 2.78 20.54
C GLN A 260 1.92 4.00 21.21
N ARG A 261 2.19 5.21 20.73
CA ARG A 261 1.52 6.44 21.16
C ARG A 261 0.33 6.79 20.27
N GLN A 262 0.30 6.34 19.01
CA GLN A 262 -0.77 6.62 18.08
C GLN A 262 -1.97 5.69 18.29
N ASP A 263 -1.74 4.37 18.42
CA ASP A 263 -2.78 3.40 18.84
C ASP A 263 -3.53 3.85 20.11
N LYS A 264 -2.81 4.46 21.06
CA LYS A 264 -3.40 4.96 22.31
C LYS A 264 -4.25 6.21 22.12
N ARG A 265 -3.89 7.12 21.20
CA ARG A 265 -4.69 8.33 20.93
C ARG A 265 -5.98 7.97 20.22
N ASP A 266 -5.93 7.06 19.26
CA ASP A 266 -7.11 6.63 18.51
C ASP A 266 -8.11 5.87 19.42
N LEU A 267 -7.61 5.11 20.40
CA LEU A 267 -8.44 4.44 21.41
C LEU A 267 -9.23 5.42 22.30
N PHE A 268 -8.64 6.57 22.66
CA PHE A 268 -9.31 7.58 23.51
C PHE A 268 -10.28 8.50 22.74
N HIS A 269 -10.22 8.55 21.41
CA HIS A 269 -11.17 9.34 20.61
C HIS A 269 -12.36 8.54 20.07
N SER A 270 -12.36 7.21 20.20
CA SER A 270 -13.44 6.35 19.68
C SER A 270 -14.57 6.05 20.68
N THR A 271 -14.54 6.57 21.91
CA THR A 271 -15.44 6.15 22.99
C THR A 271 -16.67 7.03 23.23
N ASP A 272 -16.73 8.24 22.64
CA ASP A 272 -17.74 9.26 22.99
C ASP A 272 -18.95 9.38 22.04
N ILE A 273 -19.11 8.47 21.07
CA ILE A 273 -20.29 8.44 20.19
C ILE A 273 -20.98 7.08 20.28
N LEU A 274 -21.89 6.94 21.25
CA LEU A 274 -23.18 6.25 21.14
C LEU A 274 -23.97 6.37 22.46
N ARG A 275 -24.55 7.55 22.72
CA ARG A 275 -25.64 7.73 23.70
C ARG A 275 -26.90 8.16 22.97
N ALA A 276 -27.72 7.19 22.58
CA ALA A 276 -29.02 7.46 21.99
C ALA A 276 -29.98 8.03 23.06
N PRO A 277 -30.74 9.09 22.78
CA PRO A 277 -31.85 9.52 23.62
C PRO A 277 -33.12 8.78 23.18
N SER A 278 -33.70 7.99 24.09
CA SER A 278 -35.01 7.38 23.91
C SER A 278 -35.87 7.67 25.14
N ASP A 279 -36.77 8.64 25.01
CA ASP A 279 -38.20 8.54 25.33
C ASP A 279 -38.88 9.86 24.91
N PRO A 280 -40.14 9.79 24.46
CA PRO A 280 -41.18 10.29 25.34
C PRO A 280 -42.45 9.42 25.43
N GLU A 281 -42.98 9.37 26.65
CA GLU A 281 -44.39 9.25 27.06
C GLU A 281 -45.36 8.41 26.20
N ALA A 282 -45.70 7.23 26.71
CA ALA A 282 -46.91 6.51 26.33
C ALA A 282 -48.11 6.93 27.21
N ILE A 283 -49.15 7.49 26.62
CA ILE A 283 -50.50 7.58 27.23
C ILE A 283 -51.39 6.53 26.55
N SER A 284 -52.13 5.77 27.35
CA SER A 284 -52.82 4.55 26.91
C SER A 284 -54.31 4.76 26.60
N VAL A 285 -54.76 4.30 25.42
CA VAL A 285 -56.00 3.49 25.17
C VAL A 285 -57.37 4.22 25.39
N PRO A 286 -58.49 3.94 24.65
CA PRO A 286 -58.82 2.74 23.84
C PRO A 286 -59.33 2.94 22.39
N SER A 287 -59.47 1.79 21.71
CA SER A 287 -60.25 1.49 20.48
C SER A 287 -61.80 1.63 20.70
N PRO A 288 -62.74 1.51 19.71
CA PRO A 288 -62.77 0.43 18.67
C PRO A 288 -63.45 0.69 17.28
N ASN A 289 -63.45 -0.38 16.45
CA ASN A 289 -64.44 -0.82 15.41
C ASN A 289 -64.19 -0.64 13.88
N GLY A 290 -64.50 -1.72 13.12
CA GLY A 290 -64.61 -1.85 11.64
C GLY A 290 -63.32 -2.39 10.96
N SER A 291 -63.19 -3.59 10.35
CA SER A 291 -64.06 -4.38 9.42
C SER A 291 -64.33 -3.62 8.11
N HIS A 292 -64.03 -4.09 6.89
CA HIS A 292 -64.12 -5.45 6.28
C HIS A 292 -63.12 -5.70 5.10
N GLU A 293 -62.94 -6.98 4.74
CA GLU A 293 -62.72 -7.58 3.39
C GLU A 293 -61.48 -7.21 2.54
N LEU A 294 -60.58 -8.16 2.24
CA LEU A 294 -60.64 -9.28 1.26
C LEU A 294 -60.56 -8.84 -0.22
N GLN A 295 -59.44 -9.15 -0.88
CA GLN A 295 -59.37 -10.24 -1.87
C GLN A 295 -57.93 -10.55 -2.32
N ALA A 296 -57.68 -11.80 -2.70
CA ALA A 296 -56.41 -12.27 -3.25
C ALA A 296 -56.60 -12.69 -4.71
N ASN A 297 -55.53 -12.72 -5.52
CA ASN A 297 -55.10 -13.94 -6.23
C ASN A 297 -53.81 -13.75 -7.04
N MET A 298 -53.04 -14.84 -7.11
CA MET A 298 -51.98 -15.06 -8.11
C MET A 298 -52.59 -15.54 -9.44
N MET A 299 -51.96 -15.26 -10.58
CA MET A 299 -51.49 -16.28 -11.54
C MET A 299 -50.81 -15.70 -12.79
N THR A 300 -49.65 -16.27 -13.14
CA THR A 300 -49.09 -16.34 -14.50
C THR A 300 -49.78 -17.47 -15.29
N PRO A 301 -49.80 -17.52 -16.66
CA PRO A 301 -48.61 -17.96 -17.41
C PRO A 301 -48.44 -17.50 -18.90
N ALA A 302 -47.27 -17.89 -19.43
CA ALA A 302 -46.72 -17.95 -20.79
C ALA A 302 -47.63 -17.92 -22.05
N SER A 303 -47.11 -17.39 -23.19
CA SER A 303 -46.46 -18.20 -24.28
C SER A 303 -46.25 -17.49 -25.64
N ASN A 304 -45.03 -17.66 -26.20
CA ASN A 304 -44.62 -17.98 -27.60
C ASN A 304 -45.12 -17.23 -28.88
N LEU A 305 -44.12 -16.92 -29.75
CA LEU A 305 -44.11 -16.88 -31.25
C LEU A 305 -45.12 -15.93 -31.97
N ALA A 306 -44.93 -15.50 -33.23
CA ALA A 306 -43.77 -15.23 -34.10
C ALA A 306 -44.31 -14.51 -35.36
N ASP A 307 -43.48 -13.71 -36.06
CA ASP A 307 -43.48 -13.43 -37.52
C ASP A 307 -42.98 -12.00 -37.85
N GLY A 308 -42.24 -11.87 -38.96
CA GLY A 308 -41.93 -10.60 -39.64
C GLY A 308 -42.70 -10.51 -40.97
N PRO A 309 -42.17 -9.88 -42.04
CA PRO A 309 -40.94 -9.07 -42.18
C PRO A 309 -41.19 -7.74 -42.96
N ILE A 310 -40.11 -7.14 -43.53
CA ILE A 310 -40.01 -6.34 -44.79
C ILE A 310 -39.32 -4.95 -44.69
N THR A 311 -38.07 -4.86 -45.17
CA THR A 311 -37.28 -3.72 -45.77
C THR A 311 -37.17 -2.37 -45.02
N SER A 312 -36.09 -1.56 -45.05
CA SER A 312 -34.71 -1.57 -45.62
C SER A 312 -33.99 -0.29 -45.10
N GLY A 313 -32.67 -0.03 -45.19
CA GLY A 313 -31.50 -0.71 -45.80
C GLY A 313 -30.31 0.27 -45.94
N ILE A 314 -29.35 -0.02 -46.84
CA ILE A 314 -28.26 0.86 -47.35
C ILE A 314 -27.03 1.12 -46.43
N THR A 315 -25.97 0.33 -46.70
CA THR A 315 -24.50 0.60 -46.74
C THR A 315 -23.78 1.41 -45.65
N ASP A 316 -22.92 0.72 -44.89
CA ASP A 316 -21.43 0.74 -44.97
C ASP A 316 -20.85 0.17 -43.66
N GLY A 317 -19.72 -0.56 -43.63
CA GLY A 317 -18.75 -0.80 -44.69
C GLY A 317 -17.31 -0.83 -44.16
N THR A 318 -17.03 -1.55 -43.05
CA THR A 318 -15.65 -1.76 -42.58
C THR A 318 -15.54 -2.98 -41.68
N GLU A 319 -14.69 -3.93 -42.07
CA GLU A 319 -14.47 -5.19 -41.37
C GLU A 319 -13.50 -5.03 -40.19
N TYR A 320 -13.83 -5.66 -39.06
CA TYR A 320 -12.88 -5.97 -37.97
C TYR A 320 -12.95 -7.49 -37.73
N PRO A 321 -11.87 -8.25 -37.96
CA PRO A 321 -11.87 -9.69 -37.69
C PRO A 321 -11.63 -9.99 -36.20
N ASP A 322 -12.39 -10.96 -35.69
CA ASP A 322 -12.26 -11.50 -34.33
C ASP A 322 -10.87 -12.11 -34.06
N ALA A 323 -10.36 -11.91 -32.85
CA ALA A 323 -9.14 -12.54 -32.35
C ALA A 323 -9.45 -13.63 -31.30
N ILE A 324 -9.34 -14.89 -31.70
CA ILE A 324 -9.36 -16.06 -30.81
C ILE A 324 -8.07 -16.06 -29.94
N PRO A 325 -8.14 -16.37 -28.63
CA PRO A 325 -6.98 -16.30 -27.74
C PRO A 325 -5.95 -17.40 -28.03
N SER A 326 -4.71 -16.99 -28.33
CA SER A 326 -3.57 -17.89 -28.51
C SER A 326 -2.79 -18.05 -27.19
N ASN A 327 -2.71 -19.28 -26.69
CA ASN A 327 -1.86 -19.63 -25.54
C ASN A 327 -0.39 -19.73 -25.98
N GLY A 328 0.36 -18.63 -25.83
CA GLY A 328 1.80 -18.54 -26.08
C GLY A 328 2.57 -18.03 -24.86
N PRO A 329 3.86 -18.37 -24.70
CA PRO A 329 4.62 -18.08 -23.48
C PRO A 329 4.93 -16.58 -23.33
N SER A 330 4.71 -16.06 -22.12
CA SER A 330 4.98 -14.66 -21.76
C SER A 330 6.44 -14.26 -22.04
N PRO A 331 6.71 -13.16 -22.76
CA PRO A 331 8.07 -12.73 -23.06
C PRO A 331 8.76 -12.16 -21.82
N LYS A 332 9.84 -12.81 -21.37
CA LYS A 332 10.71 -12.32 -20.30
C LYS A 332 11.39 -11.01 -20.72
N ILE A 333 10.84 -9.87 -20.28
CA ILE A 333 11.45 -8.56 -20.48
C ILE A 333 12.82 -8.53 -19.76
N PRO A 334 13.94 -8.25 -20.47
CA PRO A 334 15.26 -8.32 -19.86
C PRO A 334 15.48 -7.21 -18.82
N LEU A 335 16.13 -7.56 -17.70
CA LEU A 335 16.35 -6.73 -16.52
C LEU A 335 16.87 -5.30 -16.83
N ARG A 336 17.70 -5.15 -17.88
CA ARG A 336 18.22 -3.85 -18.33
C ARG A 336 17.15 -2.86 -18.79
N LYS A 337 16.00 -3.31 -19.31
CA LYS A 337 14.89 -2.41 -19.67
C LYS A 337 14.09 -1.94 -18.45
N ARG A 338 14.02 -2.74 -17.38
CA ARG A 338 13.48 -2.26 -16.08
C ARG A 338 14.40 -1.23 -15.45
N LEU A 339 15.72 -1.43 -15.51
CA LEU A 339 16.72 -0.51 -14.95
C LEU A 339 16.55 0.95 -15.44
N LEU A 340 16.16 1.15 -16.70
CA LEU A 340 15.92 2.46 -17.32
C LEU A 340 14.63 3.16 -16.88
N LEU A 341 13.68 2.47 -16.24
CA LEU A 341 12.47 3.07 -15.66
C LEU A 341 12.67 3.50 -14.20
N PHE A 342 13.68 2.94 -13.52
CA PHE A 342 14.01 3.25 -12.13
C PHE A 342 15.17 4.25 -11.97
N LEU A 343 15.98 4.45 -13.01
CA LEU A 343 17.11 5.39 -13.00
C LEU A 343 16.89 6.56 -13.98
N MET A 344 16.69 7.75 -13.39
CA MET A 344 16.70 9.11 -13.96
C MET A 344 15.41 9.68 -14.58
N PRO A 345 15.20 11.03 -14.54
CA PRO A 345 15.97 12.04 -13.79
C PRO A 345 15.13 12.93 -12.84
N THR A 346 15.79 13.32 -11.75
CA THR A 346 15.55 14.58 -11.03
C THR A 346 16.03 15.76 -11.91
N PHE A 347 15.42 16.94 -11.75
CA PHE A 347 15.73 18.22 -12.43
C PHE A 347 15.30 18.36 -13.90
N ILE A 348 14.22 19.13 -14.10
CA ILE A 348 14.27 20.34 -14.94
C ILE A 348 13.79 21.49 -14.04
N VAL A 349 14.41 22.67 -14.19
CA VAL A 349 14.03 23.95 -13.55
C VAL A 349 13.06 24.68 -14.46
#